data_AF-A0AAI8SX31-F1
#
_entry.id   AF-A0AAI8SX31-F1
#
_cell.length_a   1.000
_cell.length_b   1.000
_cell.length_c   1.000
_cell.angle_alpha   90.00
_cell.angle_beta   90.00
_cell.angle_gamma   90.00
#
_symmetry.space_group_name_H-M   'P 1'
#
loop_
_entity.id
_entity.type
_entity.pdbx_description
1 polymer ?
#
loop_
_entity_poly.entity_id
_entity_poly.type
_entity_poly.pdbx_seq_one_letter_code
_entity_poly.pdbx_strand_id
1 'polypeptide(L)' 'MGEAIKHKNKAAPFVPTEIHVGTAADDTGVIGVLSIHTTEGLVEIALDLHSADAIVSAVHEIRSKLEPTGP' A
#
# COMPACT_ATOMS: atom_id res chain seq x y z
N MET A 1 4.42 15.13 40.82
CA MET A 1 4.89 14.09 39.87
C MET A 1 4.03 14.19 38.62
N GLY A 2 4.60 14.62 37.49
CA GLY A 2 3.90 14.59 36.21
C GLY A 2 3.95 13.18 35.64
N GLU A 3 2.80 12.61 35.34
CA GLU A 3 2.68 11.33 34.65
C GLU A 3 3.32 11.46 33.26
N ALA A 4 4.39 10.72 33.01
CA ALA A 4 4.98 10.60 31.69
C ALA A 4 3.99 9.84 30.80
N ILE A 5 3.39 10.55 29.85
CA ILE A 5 2.55 9.96 28.81
C ILE A 5 3.43 8.98 28.05
N LYS A 6 3.31 7.68 28.32
CA LYS A 6 3.88 6.64 27.47
C LYS A 6 3.19 6.78 26.11
N HIS A 7 3.86 7.44 25.17
CA HIS A 7 3.54 7.28 23.75
C HIS A 7 3.60 5.78 23.48
N LYS A 8 2.42 5.14 23.35
CA LYS A 8 2.30 3.84 22.72
C LYS A 8 3.18 3.91 21.48
N ASN A 9 4.12 2.98 21.38
CA ASN A 9 4.98 2.80 20.22
C ASN A 9 4.06 2.57 19.03
N LYS A 10 3.60 3.66 18.40
CA LYS A 10 2.71 3.64 17.24
C LYS A 10 3.60 3.05 16.18
N ALA A 11 3.30 1.81 15.75
CA ALA A 11 4.09 1.14 14.71
C ALA A 11 4.41 2.19 13.65
N ALA A 12 5.70 2.39 13.38
CA ALA A 12 6.11 3.36 12.38
C ALA A 12 5.29 3.07 11.13
N PRO A 13 4.72 4.08 10.46
CA PRO A 13 3.89 3.83 9.29
C PRO A 13 4.68 2.93 8.33
N PHE A 14 4.02 1.91 7.78
CA PHE A 14 4.62 1.06 6.75
C PHE A 14 4.91 1.94 5.53
N VAL A 15 6.11 2.51 5.47
CA VAL A 15 6.51 3.38 4.37
C VAL A 15 7.07 2.50 3.25
N PRO A 16 6.47 2.53 2.06
CA PRO A 16 7.03 1.87 0.89
C PRO A 16 8.39 2.47 0.56
N THR A 17 9.41 1.63 0.43
CA THR A 17 10.75 1.99 -0.04
C THR A 17 10.93 1.67 -1.52
N GLU A 18 10.29 0.61 -2.00
CA GLU A 18 10.33 0.17 -3.39
C GLU A 18 9.01 -0.51 -3.78
N ILE A 19 8.61 -0.39 -5.05
CA ILE A 19 7.41 -1.02 -5.60
C ILE A 19 7.79 -1.69 -6.91
N HIS A 20 7.49 -2.99 -7.02
CA HIS A 20 7.69 -3.80 -8.22
C HIS A 20 6.34 -4.34 -8.72
N VAL A 21 6.21 -4.42 -10.05
CA VAL A 21 5.04 -4.98 -10.72
C VAL A 21 5.47 -6.16 -11.56
N GLY A 22 4.79 -7.28 -11.38
CA GLY A 22 5.00 -8.51 -12.14
C GLY A 22 3.69 -9.13 -12.57
N THR A 23 3.80 -10.23 -13.30
CA THR A 23 2.68 -11.12 -13.58
C THR A 23 3.11 -12.55 -13.29
N ALA A 24 2.19 -13.35 -12.78
CA ALA A 24 2.37 -14.78 -12.61
C ALA A 24 1.29 -15.49 -13.43
N ALA A 25 1.65 -16.60 -14.05
CA ALA A 25 0.72 -17.44 -14.78
C ALA A 25 0.51 -18.74 -14.01
N ASP A 26 -0.74 -19.15 -13.85
CA ASP A 26 -1.13 -20.45 -13.35
C ASP A 26 -2.16 -21.11 -14.27
N ASP A 27 -2.66 -22.29 -13.87
CA ASP A 27 -3.63 -23.07 -14.66
C ASP A 27 -4.97 -22.34 -14.88
N THR A 28 -5.23 -21.26 -14.13
CA THR A 28 -6.47 -20.47 -14.18
C THR A 28 -6.32 -19.18 -14.97
N GLY A 29 -5.08 -18.76 -15.28
CA GLY A 29 -4.79 -17.60 -16.11
C GLY A 29 -3.58 -16.80 -15.64
N VAL A 30 -3.50 -15.54 -16.09
CA VAL A 30 -2.46 -14.60 -15.65
C VAL A 30 -3.02 -13.71 -14.55
N ILE A 31 -2.30 -13.62 -13.44
CA ILE A 31 -2.57 -12.73 -12.32
C ILE A 31 -1.47 -11.66 -12.22
N GLY A 32 -1.84 -10.42 -11.91
CA GLY A 32 -0.89 -9.37 -11.59
C GLY A 32 -0.30 -9.60 -10.21
N VAL A 33 0.96 -9.23 -10.00
CA VAL A 33 1.60 -9.24 -8.69
C VAL A 33 2.15 -7.85 -8.40
N LEU A 34 1.72 -7.27 -7.29
CA LEU A 34 2.23 -6.01 -6.76
C LEU A 34 3.08 -6.32 -5.53
N SER A 35 4.39 -6.13 -5.64
CA SER A 35 5.35 -6.36 -4.56
C SER A 35 5.82 -5.02 -4.01
N ILE A 36 5.62 -4.80 -2.72
CA ILE A 36 5.93 -3.55 -2.02
C ILE A 36 6.97 -3.85 -0.94
N HIS A 37 8.16 -3.31 -1.10
CA HIS A 37 9.17 -3.32 -0.06
C HIS A 37 8.83 -2.19 0.91
N THR A 38 8.78 -2.51 2.20
CA THR A 38 8.54 -1.56 3.29
C THR A 38 9.71 -1.58 4.27
N THR A 39 9.73 -0.61 5.17
CA THR A 39 10.67 -0.60 6.30
C THR A 39 10.58 -1.83 7.21
N GLU A 40 9.47 -2.57 7.17
CA GLU A 40 9.25 -3.77 8.00
C GLU A 40 9.29 -5.08 7.19
N GLY A 41 9.55 -5.03 5.88
CA GLY A 41 9.67 -6.21 5.02
C GLY A 41 8.88 -6.12 3.71
N LEU A 42 8.76 -7.26 3.03
CA LEU A 42 8.09 -7.40 1.74
C LEU A 42 6.60 -7.72 1.91
N VAL A 43 5.75 -6.97 1.21
CA VAL A 43 4.32 -7.28 1.05
C VAL A 43 4.06 -7.60 -0.42
N GLU A 44 3.51 -8.79 -0.71
CA GLU A 44 3.12 -9.18 -2.06
C GLU A 44 1.61 -9.35 -2.15
N ILE A 45 1.02 -8.77 -3.19
CA ILE A 45 -0.42 -8.77 -3.42
C ILE A 45 -0.66 -9.32 -4.82
N ALA A 46 -1.39 -10.44 -4.91
CA ALA A 46 -1.86 -10.99 -6.18
C ALA A 46 -3.19 -10.33 -6.56
N LEU A 47 -3.31 -9.90 -7.82
CA LEU A 47 -4.39 -9.07 -8.32
C LEU A 47 -4.97 -9.64 -9.61
N ASP A 48 -6.25 -10.01 -9.57
CA ASP A 48 -7.05 -10.16 -10.78
C ASP A 48 -7.47 -8.78 -11.34
N LEU A 49 -8.11 -8.77 -12.50
CA LEU A 49 -8.52 -7.53 -13.17
C LEU A 49 -9.43 -6.65 -12.30
N HIS A 50 -10.40 -7.24 -11.61
CA HIS A 50 -11.34 -6.49 -10.79
C HIS A 50 -10.64 -5.87 -9.57
N SER A 51 -9.76 -6.63 -8.93
CA SER A 51 -8.94 -6.14 -7.82
C SER A 51 -8.01 -5.01 -8.25
N ALA A 52 -7.43 -5.09 -9.45
CA ALA A 52 -6.59 -4.02 -10.00
C ALA A 52 -7.36 -2.70 -10.20
N ASP A 53 -8.57 -2.76 -10.78
CA ASP A 53 -9.42 -1.57 -10.97
C ASP A 53 -9.84 -0.92 -9.64
N ALA A 54 -10.13 -1.74 -8.62
CA ALA A 54 -10.46 -1.25 -7.28
C ALA A 54 -9.28 -0.50 -6.63
N ILE A 55 -8.06 -1.01 -6.79
CA ILE A 55 -6.84 -0.35 -6.27
C ILE A 55 -6.60 0.99 -6.99
N VAL A 56 -6.73 1.02 -8.31
CA VAL A 56 -6.60 2.28 -9.08
C VAL A 56 -7.59 3.33 -8.57
N SER A 57 -8.84 2.92 -8.33
CA SER A 57 -9.87 3.81 -7.78
C SER A 57 -9.51 4.33 -6.39
N ALA A 58 -9.04 3.45 -5.49
CA ALA A 58 -8.60 3.84 -4.16
C ALA A 58 -7.40 4.82 -4.18
N VAL A 59 -6.43 4.58 -5.05
CA VAL A 59 -5.26 5.46 -5.24
C VAL A 59 -5.69 6.83 -5.76
N HIS A 60 -6.62 6.90 -6.72
CA HIS A 60 -7.18 8.16 -7.18
C HIS A 60 -7.88 8.94 -6.06
N GLU A 61 -8.65 8.25 -5.21
CA GLU A 61 -9.30 8.88 -4.06
C GLU A 61 -8.28 9.42 -3.04
N ILE A 62 -7.23 8.64 -2.73
CA ILE A 62 -6.14 9.07 -1.87
C ILE A 62 -5.47 10.32 -2.45
N ARG A 63 -5.13 10.30 -3.75
CA ARG A 63 -4.51 11.44 -4.42
C ARG A 63 -5.37 12.70 -4.31
N SER A 64 -6.69 12.59 -4.54
CA SER A 64 -7.60 13.72 -4.40
C SER A 64 -7.63 14.31 -2.99
N LYS A 65 -7.32 13.53 -1.96
CA LYS A 65 -7.23 13.99 -0.55
C LYS A 65 -5.85 14.52 -0.18
N LEU A 66 -4.80 14.10 -0.89
CA LEU A 66 -3.43 14.57 -0.70
C LEU A 66 -3.14 15.86 -1.46
N GLU A 67 -3.86 16.10 -2.55
CA GLU A 67 -3.81 17.40 -3.23
C GLU A 67 -4.22 18.48 -2.21
N PRO A 68 -3.36 19.48 -1.95
CA PRO A 68 -3.67 20.50 -0.97
C PRO A 68 -4.95 21.21 -1.41
N THR A 69 -5.97 21.19 -0.58
CA THR A 69 -7.08 22.14 -0.69
C THR A 69 -6.46 23.53 -0.57
N GLY A 70 -6.33 24.22 -1.70
CA GLY A 70 -5.62 25.50 -1.83
C GLY A 70 -6.20 26.64 -0.97
N PRO A 71 -5.64 27.85 -1.06
CA PRO A 71 -4.89 28.41 -2.19
C PRO A 71 -3.36 28.22 -2.17
#